data_AF-F9LWZ2-F1
#
_entry.id   AF-F9LWZ2-F1
#
_cell.length_a   1.000
_cell.length_b   1.000
_cell.length_c   1.000
_cell.angle_alpha   90.00
_cell.angle_beta   90.00
_cell.angle_gamma   90.00
#
_symmetry.space_group_name_H-M   'P 1'
#
loop_
_entity.id
_entity.type
_entity.pdbx_description
1 polymer ?
#
loop_
_entity_poly.entity_id
_entity_poly.type
_entity_poly.pdbx_seq_one_letter_code
_entity_poly.pdbx_strand_id
1 'polypeptide(L)'
;MISKIKEYGPITLAWFGGIQFLQPLIPNDPRKYITCQTLILLVSFIIAYIYKKNRYKFLSNTQKLNLKIYYDDIFKTKYNDYIRVIATDDDLTVDKTKISPKSVYSHFLNRINVLDLENVRRETNRIVTMQNNSSVYYLIKIACLDENDTMILEDIRDYFSMLYDLCEYIENNAKGRKIVCPVLGGRISFKNSTPTSSDRLNLIKLAFETYNFKREIDIHIVVNKDNTRPKKYTIV
;
A
#
# COMPACT_ATOMS: atom_id res chain seq x y z
N MET A 1 29.52 1.58 -8.59
CA MET A 1 29.81 2.36 -7.37
C MET A 1 29.22 3.77 -7.43
N ILE A 2 29.36 4.48 -8.55
CA ILE A 2 28.80 5.83 -8.78
C ILE A 2 27.25 5.86 -8.77
N SER A 3 26.58 4.82 -9.28
CA SER A 3 25.11 4.72 -9.23
C SER A 3 24.57 4.64 -7.80
N LYS A 4 25.24 3.88 -6.92
CA LYS A 4 24.91 3.80 -5.49
C LYS A 4 25.09 5.17 -4.82
N ILE A 5 26.14 5.91 -5.13
CA ILE A 5 26.38 7.23 -4.53
C ILE A 5 25.27 8.23 -4.91
N LYS A 6 24.80 8.24 -6.17
CA LYS A 6 23.61 9.05 -6.57
C LYS A 6 22.32 8.59 -5.88
N GLU A 7 22.19 7.30 -5.62
CA GLU A 7 21.00 6.68 -5.01
C GLU A 7 20.84 6.89 -3.50
N TYR A 8 21.95 6.96 -2.75
CA TYR A 8 21.96 7.09 -1.29
C TYR A 8 22.38 8.51 -0.83
N GLY A 9 23.09 9.25 -1.69
CA GLY A 9 23.72 10.53 -1.36
C GLY A 9 22.81 11.54 -0.66
N PRO A 10 21.63 11.90 -1.21
CA PRO A 10 20.78 12.94 -0.63
C PRO A 10 20.26 12.59 0.78
N ILE A 11 19.89 11.34 1.01
CA ILE A 11 19.35 10.87 2.30
C ILE A 11 20.49 10.74 3.32
N THR A 12 21.63 10.21 2.91
CA THR A 12 22.83 10.12 3.77
C THR A 12 23.32 11.51 4.17
N LEU A 13 23.33 12.48 3.24
CA LEU A 13 23.70 13.87 3.51
C LEU A 13 22.73 14.56 4.47
N ALA A 14 21.42 14.34 4.33
CA ALA A 14 20.42 14.89 5.23
C ALA A 14 20.57 14.35 6.67
N TRP A 15 20.81 13.05 6.82
CA TRP A 15 21.08 12.46 8.14
C TRP A 15 22.44 12.87 8.70
N PHE A 16 23.47 12.93 7.86
CA PHE A 16 24.80 13.39 8.27
C PHE A 16 24.75 14.84 8.75
N GLY A 17 24.10 15.75 8.02
CA GLY A 17 23.90 17.14 8.43
C GLY A 17 23.04 17.26 9.70
N GLY A 18 22.01 16.43 9.86
CA GLY A 18 21.21 16.37 11.09
C GLY A 18 22.01 15.89 12.30
N ILE A 19 22.89 14.90 12.13
CA ILE A 19 23.74 14.37 13.22
C ILE A 19 24.93 15.31 13.50
N GLN A 20 25.35 16.11 12.52
CA GLN A 20 26.36 17.15 12.72
C GLN A 20 25.91 18.26 13.70
N PHE A 21 24.62 18.44 13.95
CA PHE A 21 24.15 19.32 15.04
C PHE A 21 24.64 18.89 16.43
N LEU A 22 25.07 17.63 16.61
CA LEU A 22 25.67 17.12 17.84
C LEU A 22 27.20 17.35 17.90
N GLN A 23 27.80 17.98 16.88
CA GLN A 23 29.23 18.32 16.84
C GLN A 23 29.77 19.08 18.06
N PRO A 24 29.01 20.00 18.71
CA PRO A 24 29.51 20.72 19.89
C PRO A 24 29.85 19.81 21.09
N LEU A 25 29.38 18.57 21.09
CA LEU A 25 29.65 17.57 22.14
C LEU A 25 30.91 16.73 21.87
N ILE A 26 31.60 16.97 20.74
CA ILE A 26 32.76 16.17 20.30
C ILE A 26 34.06 16.77 20.85
N PRO A 27 35.02 15.95 21.33
CA PRO A 27 36.31 16.44 21.82
C PRO A 27 37.11 17.21 20.76
N ASN A 28 37.77 18.32 21.17
CA ASN A 28 38.62 19.16 20.32
C ASN A 28 39.96 18.51 19.88
N ASP A 29 40.26 17.29 20.35
CA ASP A 29 41.46 16.56 19.93
C ASP A 29 41.34 16.16 18.45
N PRO A 30 42.31 16.50 17.59
CA PRO A 30 42.24 16.26 16.14
C PRO A 30 42.01 14.80 15.76
N ARG A 31 42.64 13.85 16.48
CA ARG A 31 42.48 12.42 16.18
C ARG A 31 41.08 11.96 16.58
N LYS A 32 40.61 12.35 17.76
CA LYS A 32 39.27 11.98 18.26
C LYS A 32 38.16 12.60 17.42
N TYR A 33 38.38 13.82 16.93
CA TYR A 33 37.47 14.52 16.04
C TYR A 33 37.27 13.76 14.71
N ILE A 34 38.37 13.38 14.05
CA ILE A 34 38.32 12.64 12.78
C ILE A 34 37.65 11.26 12.98
N THR A 35 37.98 10.55 14.06
CA THR A 35 37.33 9.27 14.38
C THR A 35 35.83 9.43 14.57
N CYS A 36 35.38 10.48 15.27
CA CYS A 36 33.96 10.73 15.52
C CYS A 36 33.20 11.09 14.23
N GLN A 37 33.76 11.95 13.37
CA GLN A 37 33.18 12.29 12.06
C GLN A 37 33.02 11.05 11.17
N THR A 38 34.02 10.18 11.16
CA THR A 38 33.99 8.93 10.38
C THR A 38 32.89 7.99 10.89
N LEU A 39 32.71 7.89 12.21
CA LEU A 39 31.65 7.09 12.84
C LEU A 39 30.25 7.64 12.50
N ILE A 40 30.06 8.97 12.60
CA ILE A 40 28.79 9.63 12.26
C ILE A 40 28.42 9.37 10.79
N LEU A 41 29.39 9.44 9.88
CA LEU A 41 29.17 9.13 8.47
C LEU A 41 28.74 7.67 8.27
N LEU A 42 29.40 6.72 8.94
CA LEU A 42 29.05 5.30 8.88
C LEU A 42 27.63 5.04 9.41
N VAL A 43 27.27 5.63 10.55
CA VAL A 43 25.91 5.52 11.14
C VAL A 43 24.87 6.11 10.19
N SER A 44 25.14 7.27 9.60
CA SER A 44 24.25 7.90 8.60
C SER A 44 24.03 6.99 7.39
N PHE A 45 25.08 6.29 6.95
CA PHE A 45 24.99 5.33 5.85
C PHE A 45 24.15 4.10 6.21
N ILE A 46 24.30 3.58 7.42
CA ILE A 46 23.49 2.45 7.93
C ILE A 46 22.02 2.84 8.02
N ILE A 47 21.70 4.03 8.55
CA ILE A 47 20.34 4.56 8.65
C ILE A 47 19.73 4.73 7.25
N ALA A 48 20.46 5.36 6.32
CA ALA A 48 20.01 5.54 4.94
C ALA A 48 19.76 4.19 4.24
N TYR A 49 20.63 3.21 4.47
CA TYR A 49 20.49 1.85 3.94
C TYR A 49 19.26 1.14 4.49
N ILE A 50 19.03 1.16 5.81
CA ILE A 50 17.84 0.55 6.45
C ILE A 50 16.56 1.24 5.97
N TYR A 51 16.57 2.57 5.92
CA TYR A 51 15.42 3.37 5.52
C TYR A 51 14.97 3.03 4.09
N LYS A 52 15.93 2.86 3.18
CA LYS A 52 15.65 2.52 1.77
C LYS A 52 15.30 1.04 1.57
N LYS A 53 15.99 0.11 2.24
CA LYS A 53 15.66 -1.34 2.20
C LYS A 53 14.22 -1.62 2.67
N ASN A 54 13.67 -0.74 3.51
CA ASN A 54 12.31 -0.84 4.03
C ASN A 54 11.28 -0.03 3.23
N ARG A 55 11.69 0.78 2.25
CA ARG A 55 10.79 1.53 1.38
C ARG A 55 11.12 1.26 -0.08
N TYR A 56 10.43 0.27 -0.65
CA TYR A 56 10.17 0.31 -2.08
C TYR A 56 9.34 1.57 -2.35
N LYS A 57 9.72 2.40 -3.31
CA LYS A 57 8.99 3.63 -3.65
C LYS A 57 8.97 3.75 -5.17
N PHE A 58 7.93 3.23 -5.79
CA PHE A 58 7.58 3.64 -7.14
C PHE A 58 6.76 4.93 -7.04
N LEU A 59 7.14 5.93 -7.82
CA LEU A 59 6.47 7.22 -7.93
C LEU A 59 6.10 7.39 -9.40
N SER A 60 4.80 7.32 -9.69
CA SER A 60 4.28 7.83 -10.95
C SER A 60 3.51 9.09 -10.64
N ASN A 61 3.98 10.19 -11.23
CA ASN A 61 3.34 11.48 -11.10
C ASN A 61 2.87 11.88 -12.50
N THR A 62 1.62 11.58 -12.81
CA THR A 62 0.96 12.25 -13.94
C THR A 62 0.48 13.61 -13.44
N GLN A 63 -0.06 14.47 -14.32
CA GLN A 63 -0.53 15.80 -13.91
C GLN A 63 -1.55 15.77 -12.75
N LYS A 64 -2.29 14.66 -12.59
CA LYS A 64 -3.42 14.56 -11.64
C LYS A 64 -3.38 13.32 -10.74
N LEU A 65 -2.40 12.43 -10.92
CA LEU A 65 -2.23 11.25 -10.06
C LEU A 65 -0.85 11.29 -9.41
N ASN A 66 -0.83 11.26 -8.09
CA ASN A 66 0.36 10.96 -7.31
C ASN A 66 0.24 9.53 -6.76
N LEU A 67 0.84 8.57 -7.48
CA LEU A 67 0.81 7.17 -7.14
C LEU A 67 2.10 6.76 -6.41
N LYS A 68 1.97 6.21 -5.21
CA LYS A 68 3.10 5.67 -4.42
C LYS A 68 2.88 4.20 -4.10
N ILE A 69 3.93 3.39 -4.28
CA ILE A 69 3.90 1.96 -3.93
C ILE A 69 4.98 1.68 -2.90
N TYR A 70 4.63 1.08 -1.76
CA TYR A 70 5.61 0.74 -0.72
C TYR A 70 5.26 -0.51 0.10
N TYR A 71 6.29 -1.07 0.74
CA TYR A 71 6.12 -2.18 1.68
C TYR A 71 5.66 -1.67 3.04
N ASP A 72 4.43 -2.00 3.42
CA ASP A 72 3.86 -1.61 4.71
C ASP A 72 2.58 -2.38 5.06
N ASP A 73 1.94 -2.02 6.16
CA ASP A 73 0.60 -2.47 6.55
C ASP A 73 -0.41 -1.30 6.45
N ILE A 74 -1.51 -1.49 5.72
CA ILE A 74 -2.56 -0.48 5.49
C ILE A 74 -3.27 -0.02 6.79
N PHE A 75 -3.16 -0.80 7.87
CA PHE A 75 -3.78 -0.49 9.15
C PHE A 75 -2.87 0.28 10.12
N LYS A 76 -1.66 0.69 9.69
CA LYS A 76 -0.81 1.56 10.51
C LYS A 76 -1.43 2.94 10.73
N THR A 77 -1.10 3.55 11.88
CA THR A 77 -1.64 4.84 12.35
C THR A 77 -1.43 6.00 11.38
N LYS A 78 -0.31 6.01 10.63
CA LYS A 78 -0.05 7.04 9.61
C LYS A 78 -1.05 7.03 8.43
N TYR A 79 -1.92 6.02 8.36
CA TYR A 79 -3.02 5.94 7.39
C TYR A 79 -4.39 6.24 7.99
N ASN A 80 -4.48 6.72 9.23
CA ASN A 80 -5.77 6.98 9.88
C ASN A 80 -6.61 8.02 9.13
N ASP A 81 -5.96 9.03 8.54
CA ASP A 81 -6.65 10.08 7.78
C ASP A 81 -6.96 9.66 6.33
N TYR A 82 -6.40 8.54 5.88
CA TYR A 82 -6.60 7.99 4.54
C TYR A 82 -7.92 7.23 4.47
N ILE A 83 -8.54 7.22 3.29
CA ILE A 83 -9.60 6.27 2.98
C ILE A 83 -8.95 4.92 2.65
N ARG A 84 -9.39 3.86 3.32
CA ARG A 84 -8.83 2.51 3.15
C ARG A 84 -9.66 1.70 2.18
N VAL A 85 -9.04 1.20 1.12
CA VAL A 85 -9.70 0.28 0.19
C VAL A 85 -9.57 -1.15 0.70
N ILE A 86 -10.68 -1.88 0.78
CA ILE A 86 -10.73 -3.27 1.22
C ILE A 86 -11.48 -4.11 0.18
N ALA A 87 -10.83 -5.15 -0.33
CA ALA A 87 -11.46 -6.16 -1.17
C ALA A 87 -12.25 -7.15 -0.31
N THR A 88 -13.49 -7.45 -0.71
CA THR A 88 -14.41 -8.36 -0.04
C THR A 88 -15.14 -9.26 -1.05
N ASP A 89 -15.68 -10.38 -0.58
CA ASP A 89 -16.71 -11.11 -1.31
C ASP A 89 -18.00 -10.30 -1.43
N ASP A 90 -18.89 -10.72 -2.32
CA ASP A 90 -20.13 -10.01 -2.65
C ASP A 90 -21.06 -9.83 -1.44
N ASP A 91 -21.04 -10.82 -0.54
CA ASP A 91 -21.88 -10.85 0.65
C ASP A 91 -21.23 -10.22 1.87
N LEU A 92 -20.01 -9.66 1.79
CA LEU A 92 -19.25 -9.19 2.96
C LEU A 92 -19.22 -10.24 4.09
N THR A 93 -18.80 -11.46 3.77
CA THR A 93 -18.77 -12.58 4.70
C THR A 93 -18.07 -12.19 6.01
N VAL A 94 -18.67 -12.53 7.15
CA VAL A 94 -18.11 -12.30 8.49
C VAL A 94 -17.58 -13.58 9.13
N ASP A 95 -17.95 -14.73 8.57
CA ASP A 95 -17.49 -16.04 9.00
C ASP A 95 -15.98 -16.18 8.74
N LYS A 96 -15.21 -16.08 9.83
CA LYS A 96 -13.75 -16.13 9.78
C LYS A 96 -13.21 -17.49 9.34
N THR A 97 -14.01 -18.55 9.36
CA THR A 97 -13.58 -19.88 8.88
C THR A 97 -13.40 -19.89 7.37
N LYS A 98 -14.22 -19.12 6.65
CA LYS A 98 -14.17 -18.96 5.18
C LYS A 98 -13.10 -17.98 4.72
N ILE A 99 -12.54 -17.19 5.63
CA ILE A 99 -11.63 -16.09 5.30
C ILE A 99 -10.21 -16.46 5.71
N SER A 100 -9.22 -16.24 4.82
CA SER A 100 -7.83 -16.48 5.20
C SER A 100 -7.44 -15.60 6.39
N PRO A 101 -6.90 -16.16 7.48
CA PRO A 101 -6.43 -15.38 8.61
C PRO A 101 -5.36 -14.33 8.24
N LYS A 102 -4.58 -14.60 7.19
CA LYS A 102 -3.50 -13.73 6.67
C LYS A 102 -4.00 -12.66 5.70
N SER A 103 -5.28 -12.66 5.33
CA SER A 103 -5.83 -11.71 4.38
C SER A 103 -6.02 -10.33 5.02
N VAL A 104 -5.99 -9.30 4.17
CA VAL A 104 -6.33 -7.93 4.58
C VAL A 104 -7.76 -7.86 5.12
N TYR A 105 -8.68 -8.63 4.54
CA TYR A 105 -10.08 -8.67 4.97
C TYR A 105 -10.26 -9.25 6.38
N SER A 106 -9.57 -10.35 6.72
CA SER A 106 -9.52 -10.86 8.10
C SER A 106 -9.00 -9.81 9.09
N HIS A 107 -7.93 -9.10 8.73
CA HIS A 107 -7.38 -8.02 9.54
C HIS A 107 -8.37 -6.85 9.72
N PHE A 108 -9.15 -6.55 8.68
CA PHE A 108 -10.21 -5.56 8.73
C PHE A 108 -11.34 -5.98 9.68
N LEU A 109 -11.87 -7.21 9.56
CA LEU A 109 -12.93 -7.73 10.44
C LEU A 109 -12.54 -7.73 11.92
N ASN A 110 -11.26 -7.92 12.23
CA ASN A 110 -10.76 -7.86 13.62
C ASN A 110 -10.68 -6.44 14.20
N ARG A 111 -10.94 -5.39 13.40
CA ARG A 111 -10.78 -3.97 13.79
C ARG A 111 -12.08 -3.18 13.75
N ILE A 112 -13.14 -3.74 13.19
CA ILE A 112 -14.41 -3.04 12.98
C ILE A 112 -15.51 -3.59 13.89
N ASN A 113 -16.56 -2.80 14.07
CA ASN A 113 -17.80 -3.29 14.64
C ASN A 113 -18.61 -3.97 13.54
N VAL A 114 -18.96 -5.24 13.73
CA VAL A 114 -19.72 -6.04 12.74
C VAL A 114 -21.11 -5.43 12.48
N LEU A 115 -21.69 -4.73 13.46
CA LEU A 115 -22.98 -4.05 13.28
C LEU A 115 -22.92 -2.95 12.20
N ASP A 116 -21.78 -2.26 12.05
CA ASP A 116 -21.60 -1.25 11.00
C ASP A 116 -21.56 -1.90 9.61
N LEU A 117 -21.12 -3.15 9.53
CA LEU A 117 -21.02 -3.90 8.27
C LEU A 117 -22.39 -4.36 7.77
N GLU A 118 -23.30 -4.74 8.66
CA GLU A 118 -24.64 -5.23 8.30
C GLU A 118 -25.50 -4.17 7.57
N ASN A 119 -25.33 -2.90 7.91
CA ASN A 119 -26.01 -1.80 7.21
C ASN A 119 -25.55 -1.70 5.75
N VAL A 120 -24.24 -1.86 5.54
CA VAL A 120 -23.58 -1.75 4.24
C VAL A 120 -23.80 -3.02 3.39
N ARG A 121 -24.00 -4.16 4.03
CA ARG A 121 -24.26 -5.45 3.38
C ARG A 121 -25.48 -5.42 2.46
N ARG A 122 -26.50 -4.64 2.82
CA ARG A 122 -27.76 -4.50 2.07
C ARG A 122 -27.63 -3.66 0.79
N GLU A 123 -26.53 -2.93 0.64
CA GLU A 123 -26.30 -2.14 -0.58
C GLU A 123 -25.92 -3.05 -1.74
N THR A 124 -26.55 -2.84 -2.90
CA THR A 124 -26.27 -3.61 -4.12
C THR A 124 -25.10 -3.04 -4.93
N ASN A 125 -24.55 -1.90 -4.52
CA ASN A 125 -23.43 -1.27 -5.20
C ASN A 125 -22.16 -2.15 -5.06
N ARG A 126 -21.41 -2.25 -6.15
CA ARG A 126 -20.11 -2.94 -6.17
C ARG A 126 -19.11 -2.32 -5.19
N ILE A 127 -19.15 -0.99 -5.02
CA ILE A 127 -18.29 -0.27 -4.09
C ILE A 127 -19.17 0.50 -3.13
N VAL A 128 -18.92 0.28 -1.84
CA VAL A 128 -19.71 0.84 -0.75
C VAL A 128 -18.80 1.55 0.24
N THR A 129 -19.26 2.67 0.77
CA THR A 129 -18.51 3.42 1.78
C THR A 129 -18.99 3.01 3.17
N MET A 130 -18.07 2.50 3.99
CA MET A 130 -18.33 2.21 5.38
C MET A 130 -17.52 3.17 6.26
N GLN A 131 -18.17 3.77 7.24
CA GLN A 131 -17.48 4.49 8.31
C GLN A 131 -17.49 3.63 9.56
N ASN A 132 -16.32 3.46 10.18
CA ASN A 132 -16.19 2.85 11.49
C ASN A 132 -15.30 3.76 12.34
N ASN A 133 -15.89 4.32 13.41
CA ASN A 133 -15.26 5.36 14.22
C ASN A 133 -14.80 6.56 13.35
N SER A 134 -13.52 6.93 13.43
CA SER A 134 -12.89 7.99 12.63
C SER A 134 -12.35 7.52 11.28
N SER A 135 -12.40 6.21 10.99
CA SER A 135 -11.87 5.64 9.76
C SER A 135 -12.96 5.47 8.71
N VAL A 136 -12.58 5.71 7.45
CA VAL A 136 -13.47 5.52 6.29
C VAL A 136 -12.88 4.45 5.38
N TYR A 137 -13.73 3.55 4.94
CA TYR A 137 -13.40 2.40 4.14
C TYR A 137 -14.21 2.41 2.84
N TYR A 138 -13.54 2.10 1.73
CA TYR A 138 -14.21 1.72 0.49
C TYR A 138 -14.12 0.21 0.37
N LEU A 139 -15.25 -0.46 0.54
CA LEU A 139 -15.34 -1.92 0.42
C LEU A 139 -15.70 -2.24 -1.02
N ILE A 140 -14.87 -3.04 -1.69
CA ILE A 140 -15.06 -3.48 -3.07
C ILE A 140 -15.55 -4.92 -3.04
N LYS A 141 -16.82 -5.11 -3.41
CA LYS A 141 -17.46 -6.41 -3.63
C LYS A 141 -16.93 -7.00 -4.93
N ILE A 142 -16.29 -8.15 -4.85
CA ILE A 142 -15.62 -8.77 -6.00
C ILE A 142 -16.54 -9.81 -6.66
N ALA A 143 -16.81 -10.90 -5.94
CA ALA A 143 -17.61 -12.02 -6.40
C ALA A 143 -18.04 -12.86 -5.20
N CYS A 144 -19.01 -13.75 -5.40
CA CYS A 144 -19.37 -14.76 -4.42
C CYS A 144 -18.21 -15.73 -4.19
N LEU A 145 -18.16 -16.31 -2.99
CA LEU A 145 -17.26 -17.42 -2.70
C LEU A 145 -17.78 -18.70 -3.36
N ASP A 146 -16.87 -19.47 -3.96
CA ASP A 146 -17.16 -20.83 -4.41
C ASP A 146 -17.17 -21.83 -3.24
N GLU A 147 -17.33 -23.11 -3.55
CA GLU A 147 -17.26 -24.22 -2.60
C GLU A 147 -15.91 -24.37 -1.88
N ASN A 148 -14.85 -23.71 -2.38
CA ASN A 148 -13.51 -23.71 -1.82
C ASN A 148 -13.16 -22.38 -1.11
N ASP A 149 -14.16 -21.56 -0.79
CA ASP A 149 -14.01 -20.23 -0.18
C ASP A 149 -13.06 -19.31 -0.98
N THR A 150 -13.14 -19.40 -2.31
CA THR A 150 -12.36 -18.63 -3.28
C THR A 150 -13.28 -17.80 -4.16
N MET A 151 -12.90 -16.54 -4.41
CA MET A 151 -13.62 -15.69 -5.36
C MET A 151 -13.08 -15.97 -6.76
N ILE A 152 -13.92 -16.42 -7.68
CA ILE A 152 -13.53 -16.72 -9.06
C ILE A 152 -14.06 -15.63 -9.98
N LEU A 153 -13.16 -14.94 -10.68
CA LEU A 153 -13.49 -14.07 -11.80
C LEU A 153 -13.41 -14.84 -13.12
N GLU A 154 -14.27 -14.48 -14.07
CA GLU A 154 -14.26 -15.10 -15.41
C GLU A 154 -12.94 -14.76 -16.12
N ASP A 155 -12.55 -13.49 -16.10
CA ASP A 155 -11.35 -13.03 -16.77
C ASP A 155 -10.68 -11.80 -16.14
N ILE A 156 -9.54 -11.41 -16.73
CA ILE A 156 -8.74 -10.25 -16.31
C ILE A 156 -9.44 -8.91 -16.60
N ARG A 157 -10.37 -8.86 -17.56
CA ARG A 157 -11.13 -7.67 -17.92
C ARG A 157 -12.12 -7.32 -16.81
N ASP A 158 -12.73 -8.32 -16.16
CA ASP A 158 -13.54 -8.09 -14.96
C ASP A 158 -12.73 -7.43 -13.85
N TYR A 159 -11.51 -7.91 -13.64
CA TYR A 159 -10.59 -7.31 -12.68
C TYR A 159 -10.23 -5.86 -13.03
N PHE A 160 -9.96 -5.57 -14.30
CA PHE A 160 -9.73 -4.19 -14.75
C PHE A 160 -10.97 -3.31 -14.61
N SER A 161 -12.17 -3.81 -14.95
CA SER A 161 -13.42 -3.09 -14.78
C SER A 161 -13.62 -2.69 -13.32
N MET A 162 -13.43 -3.61 -12.37
CA MET A 162 -13.51 -3.28 -10.95
C MET A 162 -12.50 -2.20 -10.51
N LEU A 163 -11.29 -2.21 -11.06
CA LEU A 163 -10.29 -1.18 -10.78
C LEU A 163 -10.67 0.18 -11.37
N TYR A 164 -11.30 0.20 -12.54
CA TYR A 164 -11.80 1.43 -13.15
C TYR A 164 -13.00 1.99 -12.39
N ASP A 165 -13.93 1.13 -11.95
CA ASP A 165 -15.03 1.51 -11.06
C ASP A 165 -14.48 2.11 -9.76
N LEU A 166 -13.39 1.55 -9.22
CA LEU A 166 -12.71 2.10 -8.05
C LEU A 166 -12.11 3.48 -8.34
N CYS A 167 -11.46 3.69 -9.47
CA CYS A 167 -10.94 5.00 -9.86
C CYS A 167 -12.05 6.05 -9.94
N GLU A 168 -13.15 5.71 -10.60
CA GLU A 168 -14.33 6.59 -10.72
C GLU A 168 -14.95 6.88 -9.36
N TYR A 169 -15.09 5.85 -8.51
CA TYR A 169 -15.62 6.02 -7.17
C TYR A 169 -14.72 6.90 -6.31
N ILE A 170 -13.40 6.72 -6.38
CA ILE A 170 -12.41 7.58 -5.70
C ILE A 170 -12.56 9.02 -6.19
N GLU A 171 -12.58 9.24 -7.50
CA GLU A 171 -12.74 10.57 -8.07
C GLU A 171 -13.98 11.25 -7.49
N ASN A 172 -15.12 10.58 -7.52
CA ASN A 172 -16.39 11.17 -7.13
C ASN A 172 -16.55 11.36 -5.62
N ASN A 173 -15.99 10.45 -4.80
CA ASN A 173 -16.33 10.37 -3.37
C ASN A 173 -15.17 10.72 -2.42
N ALA A 174 -13.91 10.69 -2.85
CA ALA A 174 -12.77 10.89 -1.94
C ALA A 174 -12.70 12.29 -1.33
N LYS A 175 -13.32 13.30 -1.97
CA LYS A 175 -13.38 14.70 -1.49
C LYS A 175 -11.99 15.24 -1.08
N GLY A 176 -10.96 14.93 -1.86
CA GLY A 176 -9.57 15.35 -1.62
C GLY A 176 -8.81 14.54 -0.57
N ARG A 177 -9.45 13.54 0.06
CA ARG A 177 -8.75 12.62 0.97
C ARG A 177 -7.86 11.66 0.20
N LYS A 178 -6.74 11.32 0.82
CA LYS A 178 -5.77 10.36 0.28
C LYS A 178 -6.31 8.94 0.37
N ILE A 179 -5.96 8.12 -0.61
CA ILE A 179 -6.38 6.73 -0.69
C ILE A 179 -5.21 5.83 -0.31
N VAL A 180 -5.47 4.81 0.51
CA VAL A 180 -4.53 3.73 0.76
C VAL A 180 -5.21 2.41 0.37
N CYS A 181 -4.57 1.64 -0.50
CA CYS A 181 -5.13 0.38 -0.98
C CYS A 181 -4.09 -0.75 -0.91
N PRO A 182 -4.48 -1.97 -0.51
CA PRO A 182 -3.65 -3.13 -0.71
C PRO A 182 -3.64 -3.52 -2.20
N VAL A 183 -2.76 -4.45 -2.57
CA VAL A 183 -2.97 -5.21 -3.81
C VAL A 183 -4.24 -6.04 -3.65
N LEU A 184 -5.24 -5.79 -4.48
CA LEU A 184 -6.49 -6.55 -4.47
C LEU A 184 -6.21 -7.98 -4.96
N GLY A 185 -6.82 -8.97 -4.32
CA GLY A 185 -6.75 -10.35 -4.82
C GLY A 185 -5.76 -11.29 -4.15
N GLY A 186 -5.67 -11.29 -2.82
CA GLY A 186 -5.03 -12.41 -2.12
C GLY A 186 -5.73 -13.77 -2.34
N ARG A 187 -7.04 -13.76 -2.63
CA ARG A 187 -7.92 -14.93 -2.84
C ARG A 187 -8.87 -14.79 -4.04
N ILE A 188 -8.50 -13.93 -5.00
CA ILE A 188 -9.22 -13.87 -6.27
C ILE A 188 -8.49 -14.80 -7.23
N SER A 189 -9.17 -15.80 -7.74
CA SER A 189 -8.68 -16.67 -8.81
C SER A 189 -9.37 -16.29 -10.12
N PHE A 190 -8.74 -16.66 -11.23
CA PHE A 190 -9.29 -16.45 -12.58
C PHE A 190 -9.45 -17.82 -13.22
N LYS A 191 -10.57 -18.08 -13.89
CA LYS A 191 -10.86 -19.40 -14.48
C LYS A 191 -9.76 -19.91 -15.41
N ASN A 192 -9.18 -19.01 -16.22
CA ASN A 192 -8.22 -19.40 -17.27
C ASN A 192 -6.77 -19.41 -16.79
N SER A 193 -6.34 -18.36 -16.08
CA SER A 193 -4.99 -18.28 -15.54
C SER A 193 -4.93 -17.24 -14.43
N THR A 194 -4.50 -17.66 -13.24
CA THR A 194 -4.44 -16.78 -12.08
C THR A 194 -3.13 -15.98 -12.10
N PRO A 195 -3.16 -14.63 -12.22
CA PRO A 195 -1.95 -13.81 -12.27
C PRO A 195 -1.15 -13.90 -10.96
N THR A 196 0.17 -13.77 -11.09
CA THR A 196 1.06 -13.74 -9.94
C THR A 196 0.81 -12.49 -9.09
N SER A 197 1.35 -12.47 -7.86
CA SER A 197 1.29 -11.27 -7.01
C SER A 197 1.97 -10.04 -7.66
N SER A 198 3.01 -10.26 -8.48
CA SER A 198 3.68 -9.22 -9.27
C SER A 198 2.76 -8.69 -10.35
N ASP A 199 2.13 -9.59 -11.11
CA ASP A 199 1.22 -9.21 -12.20
C ASP A 199 0.06 -8.40 -11.63
N ARG A 200 -0.56 -8.83 -10.52
CA ARG A 200 -1.63 -8.06 -9.86
C ARG A 200 -1.21 -6.66 -9.46
N LEU A 201 0.02 -6.50 -8.95
CA LEU A 201 0.58 -5.19 -8.61
C LEU A 201 0.78 -4.33 -9.86
N ASN A 202 1.25 -4.92 -10.96
CA ASN A 202 1.41 -4.22 -12.24
C ASN A 202 0.05 -3.85 -12.85
N LEU A 203 -0.96 -4.71 -12.73
CA LEU A 203 -2.32 -4.48 -13.22
C LEU A 203 -3.00 -3.32 -12.47
N ILE A 204 -2.94 -3.31 -11.12
CA ILE A 204 -3.49 -2.20 -10.34
C ILE A 204 -2.75 -0.89 -10.61
N LYS A 205 -1.42 -0.94 -10.72
CA LYS A 205 -0.61 0.21 -11.11
C LYS A 205 -1.06 0.74 -12.48
N LEU A 206 -1.15 -0.15 -13.47
CA LEU A 206 -1.53 0.21 -14.84
C LEU A 206 -2.94 0.80 -14.89
N ALA A 207 -3.91 0.22 -14.18
CA ALA A 207 -5.27 0.73 -14.12
C ALA A 207 -5.32 2.16 -13.55
N PHE A 208 -4.58 2.43 -12.47
CA PHE A 208 -4.50 3.77 -11.89
C PHE A 208 -3.79 4.75 -12.81
N GLU A 209 -2.68 4.35 -13.44
CA GLU A 209 -1.91 5.22 -14.34
C GLU A 209 -2.66 5.57 -15.63
N THR A 210 -3.48 4.64 -16.12
CA THR A 210 -4.24 4.82 -17.39
C THR A 210 -5.59 5.48 -17.20
N TYR A 211 -6.14 5.50 -15.98
CA TYR A 211 -7.37 6.21 -15.69
C TYR A 211 -7.17 7.73 -15.79
N ASN A 212 -8.01 8.39 -16.58
CA ASN A 212 -7.93 9.84 -16.80
C ASN A 212 -8.63 10.61 -15.67
N PHE A 213 -7.97 10.71 -14.51
CA PHE A 213 -8.47 11.49 -13.39
C PHE A 213 -8.70 12.96 -13.79
N LYS A 214 -9.86 13.51 -13.42
CA LYS A 214 -10.23 14.91 -13.68
C LYS A 214 -9.68 15.86 -12.61
N ARG A 215 -9.37 15.35 -11.42
CA ARG A 215 -8.88 16.09 -10.25
C ARG A 215 -7.63 15.43 -9.67
N GLU A 216 -6.87 16.14 -8.84
CA GLU A 216 -5.68 15.59 -8.19
C GLU A 216 -6.05 14.50 -7.18
N ILE A 217 -5.46 13.31 -7.30
CA ILE A 217 -5.66 12.17 -6.41
C ILE A 217 -4.30 11.66 -5.90
N ASP A 218 -4.20 11.44 -4.58
CA ASP A 218 -3.04 10.80 -3.93
C ASP A 218 -3.41 9.35 -3.57
N ILE A 219 -2.86 8.38 -4.32
CA ILE A 219 -3.10 6.96 -4.09
C ILE A 219 -1.82 6.30 -3.61
N HIS A 220 -1.94 5.57 -2.53
CA HIS A 220 -0.88 4.78 -1.96
C HIS A 220 -1.20 3.28 -2.04
N ILE A 221 -0.51 2.54 -2.91
CA ILE A 221 -0.57 1.08 -2.93
C ILE A 221 0.39 0.53 -1.87
N VAL A 222 -0.13 -0.32 -1.01
CA VAL A 222 0.60 -0.92 0.10
C VAL A 222 0.70 -2.42 -0.07
N VAL A 223 1.91 -2.92 0.12
CA VAL A 223 2.22 -4.32 -0.07
C VAL A 223 2.80 -4.88 1.22
N ASN A 224 2.21 -5.95 1.76
CA ASN A 224 2.82 -6.65 2.89
C ASN A 224 4.11 -7.34 2.43
N LYS A 225 5.23 -7.00 3.09
CA LYS A 225 6.54 -7.57 2.77
C LYS A 225 6.57 -9.06 3.15
N ASP A 226 6.83 -9.91 2.17
CA ASP A 226 7.09 -11.32 2.38
C ASP A 226 8.61 -11.56 2.36
N ASN A 227 9.22 -11.66 3.55
CA ASN A 227 10.66 -11.86 3.69
C ASN A 227 11.14 -13.21 3.13
N THR A 228 10.24 -14.17 2.94
CA THR A 228 10.56 -15.50 2.37
C THR A 228 10.53 -15.47 0.84
N ARG A 229 9.79 -14.53 0.24
CA ARG A 229 9.66 -14.37 -1.22
C ARG A 229 9.90 -12.90 -1.62
N PRO A 230 11.16 -12.43 -1.61
CA PRO A 230 11.49 -11.04 -1.87
C PRO A 230 11.09 -10.55 -3.28
N LYS A 231 10.97 -11.47 -4.25
CA LYS A 231 10.52 -11.17 -5.62
C LYS A 231 9.00 -11.16 -5.81
N LYS A 232 8.20 -11.45 -4.77
CA LYS A 232 6.74 -11.63 -4.85
C LYS A 232 6.01 -10.42 -5.44
N TYR A 233 6.56 -9.22 -5.26
CA TYR A 233 5.98 -7.96 -5.73
C TYR A 233 7.01 -7.13 -6.48
N THR A 234 7.67 -7.75 -7.46
CA THR A 234 8.61 -7.06 -8.34
C THR A 234 7.82 -6.26 -9.38
N ILE A 235 7.96 -4.94 -9.39
CA ILE A 235 7.46 -4.13 -10.50
C ILE A 235 8.45 -4.29 -11.65
N VAL A 236 7.94 -4.66 -12.82
CA VAL A 236 8.70 -4.75 -14.08
C VAL A 236 8.40 -3.51 -14.90
#